data_AF-A0A2S6B3X6-F1
#
_entry.id   AF-A0A2S6B3X6-F1
#
_cell.length_a   1.000
_cell.length_b   1.000
_cell.length_c   1.000
_cell.angle_alpha   90.00
_cell.angle_beta   90.00
_cell.angle_gamma   90.00
#
_symmetry.space_group_name_H-M   'P 1'
#
loop_
_entity.id
_entity.type
_entity.pdbx_description
1 polymer ?
#
loop_
_entity_poly.entity_id
_entity_poly.type
_entity_poly.pdbx_seq_one_letter_code
_entity_poly.pdbx_strand_id
1 'polypeptide(L)'
;MSILVIRGPERHDALVSPPPPLPPSVLGALVQRAGCAGQTLVVRSCGSTTEVLTALRLANAWGVRATLLDPGALTDHPLLQRAVQGLAHPYVEVHDTLDEGALPPATGRRLAVVDGYGARSYALALEIALEQLGCAECECDVHVGT
;
A
#
# COMPACT_ATOMS: atom_id res chain seq x y z
N MET A 1 4.52 -8.34 -13.04
CA MET A 1 4.12 -8.65 -11.66
C MET A 1 3.80 -7.33 -10.97
N SER A 2 2.72 -7.24 -10.18
CA SER A 2 2.17 -5.93 -9.76
C SER A 2 2.09 -5.77 -8.24
N ILE A 3 2.33 -4.52 -7.81
CA ILE A 3 2.06 -4.00 -6.48
C ILE A 3 0.97 -2.93 -6.62
N LEU A 4 -0.03 -2.99 -5.74
CA LEU A 4 -1.14 -2.04 -5.72
C LEU A 4 -1.03 -1.13 -4.50
N VAL A 5 -1.10 0.17 -4.71
CA VAL A 5 -1.28 1.17 -3.65
C VAL A 5 -2.75 1.57 -3.63
N ILE A 6 -3.42 1.36 -2.51
CA ILE A 6 -4.80 1.80 -2.27
C ILE A 6 -4.75 2.89 -1.21
N ARG A 7 -5.30 4.06 -1.53
CA ARG A 7 -5.44 5.17 -0.58
C ARG A 7 -6.90 5.41 -0.28
N GLY A 8 -7.27 5.26 0.99
CA GLY A 8 -8.62 5.43 1.48
C GLY A 8 -9.06 6.89 1.59
N PRO A 9 -10.34 7.12 1.90
CA PRO A 9 -10.87 8.47 2.07
C PRO A 9 -10.40 9.09 3.39
N GLU A 10 -10.16 10.40 3.38
CA GLU A 10 -9.78 11.19 4.57
C GLU A 10 -10.92 11.36 5.59
N ARG A 11 -12.17 11.14 5.17
CA ARG A 11 -13.38 11.36 5.99
C ARG A 11 -14.40 10.27 5.77
N HIS A 12 -15.12 9.91 6.85
CA HIS A 12 -16.19 8.91 6.82
C HIS A 12 -17.45 9.35 6.05
N ASP A 13 -17.73 10.66 5.94
CA ASP A 13 -19.08 11.15 5.58
C ASP A 13 -19.14 12.09 4.36
N ALA A 14 -19.99 11.67 3.41
CA ALA A 14 -20.84 12.42 2.47
C ALA A 14 -20.34 13.13 1.20
N LEU A 15 -19.05 13.27 0.88
CA LEU A 15 -18.65 13.63 -0.49
C LEU A 15 -17.48 12.77 -0.92
N VAL A 16 -17.59 12.16 -2.12
CA VAL A 16 -16.50 11.42 -2.77
C VAL A 16 -15.34 12.38 -2.96
N SER A 17 -14.48 12.46 -1.96
CA SER A 17 -13.29 13.28 -1.97
C SER A 17 -12.14 12.29 -1.88
N PRO A 18 -11.58 11.87 -3.03
CA PRO A 18 -10.37 11.06 -3.00
C PRO A 18 -9.27 11.80 -2.24
N PRO A 19 -8.37 11.08 -1.56
CA PRO A 19 -7.23 11.71 -0.92
C PRO A 19 -6.41 12.47 -1.98
N PRO A 20 -5.77 13.59 -1.58
CA PRO A 20 -4.93 14.36 -2.49
C PRO A 20 -3.89 13.43 -3.12
N PRO A 21 -3.57 13.56 -4.42
CA PRO A 21 -2.63 12.67 -5.08
C PRO A 21 -1.27 12.72 -4.38
N LEU A 22 -0.53 11.61 -4.43
CA LEU A 22 0.84 11.58 -3.90
C LEU A 22 1.68 12.66 -4.59
N PRO A 23 2.61 13.32 -3.86
CA PRO A 23 3.52 14.28 -4.47
C PRO A 23 4.21 13.65 -5.69
N PRO A 24 4.29 14.34 -6.84
CA PRO A 24 4.81 13.75 -8.08
C PRO A 24 6.23 13.18 -7.94
N SER A 25 7.08 13.81 -7.12
CA SER A 25 8.42 13.33 -6.80
C SER A 25 8.42 11.99 -6.07
N VAL A 26 7.50 11.82 -5.11
CA VAL A 26 7.32 10.56 -4.37
C VAL A 26 6.76 9.49 -5.30
N LEU A 27 5.71 9.81 -6.06
CA LEU A 27 5.13 8.85 -7.01
C LEU A 27 6.16 8.39 -8.04
N GLY A 28 6.94 9.31 -8.59
CA GLY A 28 8.03 8.99 -9.53
C GLY A 28 9.07 8.06 -8.91
N ALA A 29 9.50 8.34 -7.67
CA ALA A 29 10.44 7.49 -6.95
C ALA A 29 9.87 6.08 -6.69
N LEU A 30 8.60 5.97 -6.29
CA LEU A 30 7.94 4.67 -6.07
C LEU A 30 7.84 3.86 -7.37
N VAL A 31 7.43 4.48 -8.47
CA VAL A 31 7.34 3.82 -9.77
C VAL A 31 8.71 3.36 -10.26
N GLN A 32 9.73 4.23 -10.15
CA GLN A 32 11.10 3.89 -10.52
C GLN A 32 11.60 2.70 -9.70
N ARG A 33 11.42 2.74 -8.38
CA ARG A 33 11.91 1.69 -7.48
C ARG A 33 11.22 0.36 -7.70
N ALA A 34 9.89 0.35 -7.85
CA ALA A 34 9.16 -0.85 -8.23
C ALA A 34 9.64 -1.40 -9.59
N GLY A 35 9.88 -0.51 -10.55
CA GLY A 35 10.41 -0.86 -11.88
C GLY A 35 11.79 -1.52 -11.83
N CYS A 36 12.74 -0.98 -11.06
CA CYS A 36 14.05 -1.59 -10.83
C CYS A 36 13.92 -3.02 -10.25
N ALA A 37 12.92 -3.26 -9.42
CA ALA A 37 12.62 -4.56 -8.83
C ALA A 37 11.78 -5.49 -9.73
N GLY A 38 11.54 -5.12 -11.00
CA GLY A 38 10.73 -5.91 -11.95
C GLY A 38 9.23 -5.93 -11.64
N GLN A 39 8.75 -5.00 -10.81
CA GLN A 39 7.35 -4.85 -10.43
C GLN A 39 6.72 -3.65 -11.15
N THR A 40 5.42 -3.76 -11.45
CA THR A 40 4.59 -2.62 -11.84
C THR A 40 3.89 -2.06 -10.62
N LEU A 41 3.85 -0.73 -10.51
CA LEU A 41 3.14 -0.05 -9.44
C LEU A 41 1.85 0.56 -9.98
N VAL A 42 0.72 0.25 -9.35
CA VAL A 42 -0.58 0.87 -9.63
C VAL A 42 -1.02 1.64 -8.40
N VAL A 43 -1.42 2.91 -8.55
CA VAL A 43 -1.92 3.72 -7.44
C VAL A 43 -3.39 4.03 -7.67
N ARG A 44 -4.22 3.79 -6.65
CA ARG A 44 -5.64 4.12 -6.65
C ARG A 44 -5.99 4.94 -5.42
N SER A 45 -6.39 6.20 -5.67
CA SER A 45 -7.04 7.04 -4.67
C SER A 45 -8.53 6.73 -4.66
N CYS A 46 -9.04 6.26 -3.54
CA CYS A 46 -10.43 5.88 -3.34
C CYS A 46 -11.13 6.94 -2.47
N GLY A 47 -12.19 7.54 -2.99
CA GLY A 47 -12.99 8.54 -2.27
C GLY A 47 -14.14 7.95 -1.46
N SER A 48 -14.32 6.63 -1.43
CA SER A 48 -15.38 5.97 -0.68
C SER A 48 -15.00 4.56 -0.22
N THR A 49 -15.70 4.07 0.81
CA THR A 49 -15.60 2.68 1.28
C THR A 49 -15.83 1.67 0.15
N THR A 50 -16.82 1.90 -0.70
CA THR A 50 -17.13 1.01 -1.83
C THR A 50 -15.97 0.92 -2.82
N GLU A 51 -15.29 2.03 -3.11
CA GLU A 51 -14.13 2.05 -3.99
C GLU A 51 -12.95 1.29 -3.38
N VAL A 52 -12.67 1.45 -2.08
CA VAL A 52 -11.62 0.71 -1.37
C VAL A 52 -11.90 -0.79 -1.40
N LEU A 53 -13.12 -1.21 -1.03
CA LEU A 53 -13.52 -2.62 -1.04
C LEU A 53 -13.46 -3.23 -2.46
N THR A 54 -13.83 -2.44 -3.47
CA THR A 54 -13.73 -2.88 -4.87
C THR A 54 -12.28 -3.02 -5.30
N ALA A 55 -11.40 -2.09 -4.92
CA ALA A 55 -9.97 -2.16 -5.21
C ALA A 55 -9.33 -3.40 -4.57
N LEU A 56 -9.67 -3.73 -3.32
CA LEU A 56 -9.19 -4.94 -2.64
C LEU A 56 -9.66 -6.23 -3.34
N ARG A 57 -10.93 -6.27 -3.79
CA ARG A 57 -11.44 -7.42 -4.56
C ARG A 57 -10.73 -7.57 -5.90
N LEU A 58 -10.47 -6.47 -6.61
CA LEU A 58 -9.73 -6.47 -7.87
C LEU A 58 -8.28 -6.89 -7.66
N ALA A 59 -7.64 -6.51 -6.55
CA ALA A 59 -6.28 -6.93 -6.21
C ALA A 59 -6.16 -8.46 -6.16
N ASN A 60 -7.10 -9.12 -5.49
CA ASN A 60 -7.20 -10.58 -5.48
C ASN A 60 -7.46 -11.16 -6.88
N ALA A 61 -8.43 -10.61 -7.62
CA ALA A 61 -8.80 -11.11 -8.94
C ALA A 61 -7.67 -10.99 -9.98
N TRP A 62 -6.85 -9.95 -9.87
CA TRP A 62 -5.71 -9.70 -10.75
C TRP A 62 -4.41 -10.38 -10.30
N GLY A 63 -4.42 -11.08 -9.16
CA GLY A 63 -3.23 -11.76 -8.64
C GLY A 63 -2.10 -10.79 -8.29
N VAL A 64 -2.44 -9.63 -7.72
CA VAL A 64 -1.46 -8.67 -7.18
C VAL A 64 -0.57 -9.38 -6.15
N ARG A 65 0.73 -9.08 -6.15
CA ARG A 65 1.70 -9.77 -5.28
C ARG A 65 1.80 -9.17 -3.88
N ALA A 66 1.57 -7.86 -3.76
CA ALA A 66 1.52 -7.15 -2.49
C ALA A 66 0.65 -5.89 -2.61
N THR A 67 0.05 -5.46 -1.51
CA THR A 67 -0.70 -4.20 -1.45
C THR A 67 -0.12 -3.25 -0.41
N LEU A 68 0.02 -1.98 -0.76
CA LEU A 68 0.24 -0.90 0.19
C LEU A 68 -1.15 -0.29 0.46
N LEU A 69 -1.66 -0.48 1.67
CA LEU A 69 -2.99 -0.04 2.05
C LEU A 69 -2.88 1.14 3.01
N ASP A 70 -3.31 2.29 2.54
CA ASP A 70 -3.66 3.40 3.42
C ASP A 70 -5.18 3.36 3.65
N PRO A 71 -5.65 2.98 4.86
CA PRO A 71 -7.07 2.86 5.15
C PRO A 71 -7.78 4.23 5.26
N GLY A 72 -7.03 5.33 5.43
CA GLY A 72 -7.58 6.63 5.75
C GLY A 72 -8.49 6.58 6.98
N ALA A 73 -9.63 7.26 6.88
CA ALA A 73 -10.67 7.22 7.91
C ALA A 73 -11.27 5.82 8.16
N LEU A 74 -11.04 4.82 7.29
CA LEU A 74 -11.74 3.53 7.36
C LEU A 74 -11.11 2.50 8.32
N THR A 75 -10.13 2.87 9.13
CA THR A 75 -9.42 1.95 10.04
C THR A 75 -10.37 1.09 10.90
N ASP A 76 -11.40 1.70 11.49
CA ASP A 76 -12.35 0.98 12.35
C ASP A 76 -13.50 0.33 11.59
N HIS A 77 -13.50 0.41 10.25
CA HIS A 77 -14.62 -0.06 9.44
C HIS A 77 -14.64 -1.60 9.33
N PRO A 78 -15.69 -2.29 9.81
CA PRO A 78 -15.70 -3.76 9.91
C PRO A 78 -15.65 -4.46 8.55
N LEU A 79 -16.19 -3.82 7.50
CA LEU A 79 -16.09 -4.37 6.13
C LEU A 79 -14.66 -4.30 5.58
N LEU A 80 -13.87 -3.29 5.96
CA LEU A 80 -12.48 -3.19 5.54
C LEU A 80 -11.67 -4.31 6.17
N GLN A 81 -11.82 -4.51 7.48
CA GLN A 81 -11.14 -5.59 8.21
C GLN A 81 -11.44 -6.96 7.60
N ARG A 82 -12.71 -7.25 7.27
CA ARG A 82 -13.09 -8.49 6.58
C ARG A 82 -12.48 -8.61 5.18
N ALA A 83 -12.43 -7.53 4.40
CA ALA A 83 -11.85 -7.55 3.07
C ALA A 83 -10.34 -7.80 3.12
N VAL A 84 -9.65 -7.18 4.07
CA VAL A 84 -8.20 -7.35 4.29
C VAL A 84 -7.88 -8.78 4.78
N GLN A 85 -8.71 -9.35 5.65
CA GLN A 85 -8.59 -10.76 6.06
C GLN A 85 -8.71 -11.73 4.88
N GLY A 86 -9.48 -11.38 3.84
CA GLY A 86 -9.65 -12.18 2.64
C GLY A 86 -8.59 -11.98 1.55
N LEU A 87 -7.54 -11.17 1.79
CA LEU A 87 -6.48 -10.97 0.79
C LEU A 87 -5.62 -12.23 0.64
N ALA A 88 -5.41 -12.65 -0.61
CA ALA A 88 -4.56 -13.79 -0.93
C ALA A 88 -3.06 -13.45 -0.79
N HIS A 89 -2.73 -12.16 -0.85
CA HIS A 89 -1.36 -11.63 -0.81
C HIS A 89 -1.10 -10.82 0.47
N PRO A 90 0.16 -10.63 0.85
CA PRO A 90 0.51 -9.75 1.96
C PRO A 90 0.14 -8.28 1.68
N TYR A 91 0.05 -7.49 2.75
CA TYR A 91 -0.08 -6.04 2.65
C TYR A 91 0.77 -5.32 3.70
N VAL A 92 1.15 -4.09 3.38
CA VAL A 92 1.74 -3.14 4.32
C VAL A 92 0.73 -2.04 4.55
N GLU A 93 0.47 -1.72 5.81
CA GLU A 93 -0.39 -0.60 6.19
C GLU A 93 0.42 0.68 6.21
N VAL A 94 -0.12 1.76 5.65
CA VAL A 94 0.59 3.03 5.47
C VAL A 94 -0.30 4.15 5.97
N HIS A 95 0.28 5.06 6.77
CA HIS A 95 -0.39 6.29 7.20
C HIS A 95 0.46 7.47 6.76
N ASP A 96 -0.18 8.42 6.07
CA ASP A 96 0.46 9.66 5.64
C ASP A 96 0.25 10.80 6.65
N THR A 97 -0.79 10.71 7.48
CA THR A 97 -1.00 11.65 8.58
C THR A 97 -0.66 11.03 9.93
N LEU A 98 -0.26 11.88 10.87
CA LEU A 98 -0.08 11.49 12.25
C LEU A 98 -1.46 11.32 12.89
N ASP A 99 -1.61 10.33 13.77
CA ASP A 99 -2.83 10.08 14.58
C ASP A 99 -3.98 9.36 13.86
N GLU A 100 -3.71 8.73 12.70
CA GLU A 100 -4.63 7.74 12.14
C GLU A 100 -4.58 6.45 12.97
N GLY A 101 -5.75 5.95 13.36
CA GLY A 101 -5.83 4.63 13.97
C GLY A 101 -5.26 3.58 13.02
N ALA A 102 -4.68 2.52 13.59
CA ALA A 102 -4.24 1.34 12.83
C ALA A 102 -5.28 0.21 12.89
N LEU A 103 -5.37 -0.59 11.83
CA LEU A 103 -6.23 -1.77 11.81
C LEU A 103 -5.87 -2.69 12.99
N PRO A 104 -6.84 -3.44 13.54
CA PRO A 104 -6.58 -4.35 14.64
C PRO A 104 -5.38 -5.28 14.34
N PRO A 105 -4.52 -5.53 15.33
CA PRO A 105 -3.40 -6.46 15.16
C PRO A 105 -3.91 -7.83 14.71
N ALA A 106 -3.15 -8.49 13.83
CA ALA A 106 -3.50 -9.76 13.18
C ALA A 106 -4.67 -9.73 12.17
N THR A 107 -5.02 -8.55 11.64
CA THR A 107 -5.94 -8.49 10.49
C THR A 107 -5.22 -8.96 9.22
N GLY A 108 -5.59 -10.14 8.70
CA GLY A 108 -5.03 -10.67 7.45
C GLY A 108 -3.51 -10.91 7.48
N ARG A 109 -2.86 -10.80 6.32
CA ARG A 109 -1.41 -11.01 6.16
C ARG A 109 -0.64 -9.68 6.21
N ARG A 110 -0.79 -8.92 7.30
CA ARG A 110 -0.10 -7.64 7.49
C ARG A 110 1.39 -7.87 7.74
N LEU A 111 2.25 -7.24 6.93
CA LEU A 111 3.70 -7.30 7.06
C LEU A 111 4.21 -6.28 8.07
N ALA A 112 3.73 -5.04 7.97
CA ALA A 112 4.11 -3.92 8.81
C ALA A 112 3.04 -2.83 8.80
N VAL A 113 3.16 -1.91 9.74
CA VAL A 113 2.48 -0.61 9.75
C VAL A 113 3.58 0.44 9.62
N VAL A 114 3.42 1.37 8.68
CA VAL A 114 4.35 2.46 8.44
C VAL A 114 3.62 3.78 8.62
N ASP A 115 3.97 4.50 9.68
CA ASP A 115 3.40 5.80 10.03
C ASP A 115 4.52 6.82 10.31
N GLY A 116 4.15 8.10 10.38
CA GLY A 116 5.03 9.17 10.87
C GLY A 116 5.97 9.82 9.85
N TYR A 117 5.95 9.41 8.59
CA TYR A 117 6.85 9.94 7.54
C TYR A 117 6.13 10.65 6.38
N GLY A 118 4.85 10.98 6.52
CA GLY A 118 4.10 11.64 5.46
C GLY A 118 4.02 10.79 4.20
N ALA A 119 4.11 11.44 3.04
CA ALA A 119 4.20 10.74 1.77
C ALA A 119 5.42 9.79 1.66
N ARG A 120 6.46 9.93 2.49
CA ARG A 120 7.61 9.00 2.49
C ARG A 120 7.29 7.66 3.14
N SER A 121 6.22 7.57 3.94
CA SER A 121 5.73 6.29 4.50
C SER A 121 5.50 5.26 3.38
N TYR A 122 5.04 5.70 2.21
CA TYR A 122 4.84 4.84 1.05
C TYR A 122 6.14 4.26 0.48
N ALA A 123 7.25 5.00 0.54
CA ALA A 123 8.54 4.52 0.06
C ALA A 123 9.07 3.40 0.95
N LEU A 124 8.99 3.59 2.27
CA LEU A 124 9.39 2.56 3.23
C LEU A 124 8.47 1.33 3.13
N ALA A 125 7.17 1.54 2.99
CA ALA A 125 6.22 0.46 2.79
C ALA A 125 6.47 -0.34 1.50
N LEU A 126 6.89 0.34 0.43
CA LEU A 126 7.29 -0.32 -0.81
C LEU A 126 8.53 -1.19 -0.62
N GLU A 127 9.56 -0.71 0.07
CA GLU A 127 10.76 -1.51 0.35
C GLU A 127 10.44 -2.77 1.13
N ILE A 128 9.62 -2.65 2.19
CA ILE A 128 9.15 -3.81 2.98
C ILE A 128 8.40 -4.81 2.09
N ALA A 129 7.51 -4.32 1.22
CA ALA A 129 6.80 -5.19 0.29
C ALA A 129 7.77 -5.88 -0.69
N LEU A 130 8.74 -5.15 -1.25
CA LEU A 130 9.73 -5.72 -2.18
C LEU A 130 10.62 -6.77 -1.51
N GLU A 131 11.05 -6.54 -0.28
CA GLU A 131 11.82 -7.51 0.51
C GLU A 131 11.04 -8.81 0.69
N GLN A 132 9.75 -8.71 1.06
CA GLN A 132 8.88 -9.87 1.23
C GLN A 132 8.58 -10.61 -0.07
N LEU A 133 8.70 -9.94 -1.22
CA LEU A 133 8.57 -10.57 -2.53
C LEU A 133 9.86 -11.23 -3.02
N GLY A 134 10.96 -11.13 -2.25
CA GLY A 134 12.31 -11.54 -2.66
C GLY A 134 12.88 -10.66 -3.76
N CYS A 135 12.43 -9.40 -3.85
CA CYS A 135 12.82 -8.45 -4.88
C CYS A 135 13.70 -7.30 -4.35
N ALA A 136 14.01 -7.28 -3.05
CA ALA A 136 14.89 -6.27 -2.47
C ALA A 136 16.36 -6.41 -2.92
N GLU A 137 16.77 -7.59 -3.40
CA GLU A 137 18.16 -7.90 -3.78
C GLU A 137 18.49 -7.57 -5.24
N CYS A 138 17.58 -6.94 -5.99
CA CYS A 138 17.90 -6.44 -7.33
C CYS A 138 18.70 -5.12 -7.20
N GLU A 139 20.03 -5.22 -7.40
CA GLU A 139 21.14 -4.26 -7.17
C GLU A 139 21.72 -4.40 -5.74
N CYS A 140 22.85 -5.08 -5.52
CA CYS A 140 24.16 -4.85 -6.14
C CYS A 140 25.01 -6.13 -6.18
N ASP A 141 25.22 -6.71 -7.37
CA ASP A 141 26.38 -7.58 -7.61
C ASP A 141 27.63 -6.71 -7.70
N VAL A 142 28.03 -6.11 -6.58
CA VAL A 142 29.37 -5.53 -6.43
C VAL A 142 30.31 -6.71 -6.26
N HIS A 143 30.82 -7.19 -7.39
CA HIS A 143 31.98 -8.05 -7.43
C HIS A 143 33.16 -7.28 -6.82
N VAL A 144 33.41 -7.45 -5.52
CA VAL A 144 34.69 -7.07 -4.92
C VAL A 144 35.71 -8.12 -5.36
N GLY A 145 36.18 -7.96 -6.59
CA GLY A 145 37.28 -8.72 -7.15
C GLY A 145 38.61 -8.17 -6.63
N THR A 146 39.36 -9.06 -5.99
CA THR A 146 40.79 -9.04 -5.59
C THR A 146 41.24 -8.06 -4.51
#